data_AF-I3Z9F6-F1
#
_entry.id   AF-I3Z9F6-F1
#
_cell.length_a   1.000
_cell.length_b   1.000
_cell.length_c   1.000
_cell.angle_alpha   90.00
_cell.angle_beta   90.00
_cell.angle_gamma   90.00
#
_symmetry.space_group_name_H-M   'P 1'
#
loop_
_entity.id
_entity.type
_entity.pdbx_description
1 polymer ?
#
loop_
_entity_poly.entity_id
_entity_poly.type
_entity_poly.pdbx_seq_one_letter_code
_entity_poly.pdbx_strand_id
1 'polypeptide(L)' 'MKKLSLVFLFTVISLAGYPCSGIWYSCGDYDDLIDDAIANCCAESGFTIIDCDKGSMFVSITEDGPNASCIAPE' A
#
# COMPACT_ATOMS: atom_id res chain seq x y z
N MET A 1 -40.96 -4.45 -24.31
CA MET A 1 -40.08 -4.95 -23.24
C MET A 1 -38.62 -4.71 -23.66
N LYS A 2 -38.03 -3.58 -23.29
CA LYS A 2 -36.62 -3.26 -23.61
C LYS A 2 -35.77 -3.61 -22.38
N LYS A 3 -34.83 -4.52 -22.59
CA LYS A 3 -33.93 -5.09 -21.58
C LYS A 3 -32.98 -3.99 -21.12
N LEU A 4 -33.07 -3.62 -19.84
CA LEU A 4 -32.12 -2.73 -19.20
C LEU A 4 -30.89 -3.59 -18.84
N SER A 5 -29.86 -3.58 -19.68
CA SER A 5 -28.57 -4.17 -19.33
C SER A 5 -27.91 -3.29 -18.28
N LEU A 6 -27.98 -3.73 -17.02
CA LEU A 6 -27.24 -3.13 -15.91
C LEU A 6 -25.76 -3.51 -16.10
N VAL A 7 -24.97 -2.60 -16.68
CA VAL A 7 -23.51 -2.74 -16.74
C VAL A 7 -22.99 -2.51 -15.32
N PHE A 8 -22.64 -3.60 -14.64
CA PHE A 8 -22.01 -3.58 -13.34
C PHE A 8 -20.55 -3.14 -13.53
N LEU A 9 -20.32 -1.83 -13.48
CA LEU A 9 -18.99 -1.26 -13.50
C LEU A 9 -18.33 -1.60 -12.16
N PHE A 10 -17.56 -2.68 -12.12
CA PHE A 10 -16.69 -3.02 -10.98
C PHE A 10 -15.60 -1.95 -10.88
N THR A 11 -15.89 -0.82 -10.25
CA THR A 11 -14.85 0.03 -9.70
C THR A 11 -14.17 -0.78 -8.60
N VAL A 12 -12.98 -1.29 -8.92
CA VAL A 12 -12.05 -1.89 -7.96
C VAL A 12 -11.73 -0.77 -6.97
N ILE A 13 -12.46 -0.72 -5.86
CA ILE A 13 -12.14 0.17 -4.76
C ILE A 13 -10.82 -0.35 -4.22
N SER A 14 -9.73 0.30 -4.65
CA SER A 14 -8.39 0.03 -4.16
C SER A 14 -8.44 0.22 -2.65
N LEU A 15 -8.51 -0.90 -1.94
CA LEU A 15 -8.48 -0.94 -0.48
C LEU A 15 -7.18 -0.24 -0.09
N ALA A 16 -7.31 0.83 0.70
CA ALA A 16 -6.19 1.62 1.20
C ALA A 16 -5.05 0.68 1.62
N GLY A 17 -3.97 0.70 0.83
CA GLY A 17 -2.84 -0.21 0.93
C GLY A 17 -2.12 0.01 2.25
N TYR A 18 -2.40 -0.85 3.22
CA TYR A 18 -1.57 -0.99 4.40
C TYR A 18 -0.23 -1.59 3.97
N PRO A 19 0.94 -1.01 4.34
CA PRO A 19 1.20 0.28 4.97
C PRO A 19 1.82 1.30 3.99
N CYS A 20 1.39 1.33 2.73
CA CYS A 20 2.01 2.08 1.61
C CYS A 20 2.06 3.61 1.77
N SER A 21 1.48 4.17 2.82
CA SER A 21 1.54 5.59 3.13
C SER A 21 1.32 5.87 4.61
N GLY A 22 1.60 7.11 5.03
CA GLY A 22 1.27 7.60 6.36
C GLY A 22 2.38 7.41 7.40
N ILE A 23 1.99 7.44 8.67
CA ILE A 23 2.87 7.31 9.83
C ILE A 23 2.42 6.11 10.66
N TRP A 24 3.35 5.21 10.93
CA TRP A 24 3.17 3.99 11.70
C TRP A 24 3.96 4.10 13.00
N TYR A 25 3.33 3.77 14.11
CA TYR A 25 3.98 3.80 15.42
C TYR A 25 4.34 2.37 15.81
N SER A 26 5.60 2.15 16.14
CA SER A 26 6.09 0.86 16.63
C SER A 26 6.93 1.02 17.89
N CYS A 27 7.11 -0.07 18.62
CA CYS A 27 7.97 -0.15 19.80
C CYS A 27 8.81 -1.43 19.68
N GLY A 28 9.60 -1.52 18.61
CA GLY A 28 10.19 -2.75 18.14
C GLY A 28 9.51 -3.25 16.86
N ASP A 29 9.47 -4.56 16.72
CA ASP A 29 9.09 -5.33 15.51
C ASP A 29 8.30 -4.56 14.42
N TYR A 30 9.04 -4.00 13.46
CA TYR A 30 8.51 -3.33 12.28
C TYR A 30 8.90 -4.08 11.00
N ASP A 31 9.55 -5.24 11.13
CA ASP A 31 10.04 -6.02 10.00
C ASP A 31 8.84 -6.58 9.20
N ASP A 32 7.82 -7.11 9.89
CA ASP A 32 6.56 -7.56 9.28
C ASP A 32 5.84 -6.41 8.53
N LEU A 33 5.88 -5.19 9.08
CA LEU A 33 5.30 -4.00 8.44
C LEU A 33 6.03 -3.66 7.13
N ILE A 34 7.35 -3.77 7.12
CA ILE A 34 8.17 -3.53 5.92
C ILE A 34 7.93 -4.64 4.89
N ASP A 35 7.88 -5.89 5.31
CA ASP A 35 7.62 -7.03 4.42
C ASP A 35 6.23 -6.95 3.77
N ASP A 36 5.21 -6.56 4.55
CA ASP A 36 3.86 -6.29 4.03
C ASP A 36 3.88 -5.15 3.00
N ALA A 37 4.69 -4.11 3.23
CA ALA A 37 4.84 -3.02 2.28
C ALA A 37 5.50 -3.46 0.98
N ILE A 38 6.57 -4.24 1.08
CA ILE A 38 7.27 -4.79 -0.09
C ILE A 38 6.33 -5.67 -0.92
N ALA A 39 5.47 -6.46 -0.27
CA ALA A 39 4.57 -7.36 -0.98
C ALA A 39 3.41 -6.63 -1.67
N ASN A 40 2.87 -5.57 -1.06
CA ASN A 40 1.55 -5.04 -1.42
C ASN A 40 1.55 -3.60 -1.95
N CYS A 41 2.68 -2.88 -1.91
CA CYS A 41 2.74 -1.47 -2.29
C CYS A 41 3.37 -1.24 -3.66
N CYS A 42 2.97 -0.13 -4.29
CA CYS A 42 3.57 0.31 -5.55
C CYS A 42 4.90 1.02 -5.34
N ALA A 43 5.73 1.02 -6.37
CA ALA A 43 6.88 1.89 -6.47
C ALA A 43 6.47 3.35 -6.23
N GLU A 44 7.41 4.13 -5.71
CA GLU A 44 7.24 5.54 -5.33
C GLU A 44 6.31 5.79 -4.14
N SER A 45 5.67 4.76 -3.59
CA SER A 45 4.99 4.84 -2.30
C SER A 45 6.00 4.90 -1.15
N GLY A 46 5.53 5.35 0.01
CA GLY A 46 6.39 5.45 1.17
C GLY A 46 5.68 5.91 2.43
N PHE A 47 6.21 5.49 3.57
CA PHE A 47 5.63 5.73 4.88
C PHE A 47 6.72 5.99 5.92
N THR A 48 6.34 6.59 7.04
CA THR A 48 7.25 6.84 8.17
C THR A 48 6.93 5.86 9.28
N ILE A 49 7.95 5.25 9.88
CA ILE A 49 7.83 4.50 11.13
C ILE A 49 8.40 5.38 12.24
N ILE A 50 7.66 5.55 13.33
CA ILE A 50 8.13 6.17 14.57
C ILE A 50 8.30 5.05 15.58
N ASP A 51 9.53 4.64 15.81
CA ASP A 51 9.92 3.65 16.82
C ASP A 51 10.20 4.34 18.15
N CYS A 52 9.65 3.80 19.25
CA CYS A 52 9.78 4.43 20.55
C CYS A 52 11.21 4.38 21.15
N ASP A 53 12.07 3.48 20.69
CA ASP A 53 13.46 3.34 21.16
C ASP A 53 14.48 3.83 20.13
N LYS A 54 14.19 3.67 18.83
CA LYS A 54 15.12 3.95 17.72
C LYS A 54 14.84 5.27 16.99
N GLY A 55 13.73 5.95 17.28
CA GLY A 55 13.33 7.19 16.64
C GLY A 55 12.57 6.97 15.32
N SER A 56 12.55 7.96 14.44
CA SER A 56 11.80 7.89 13.19
C SER A 56 12.63 7.44 12.00
N MET A 57 12.08 6.58 11.15
CA MET A 57 12.65 6.18 9.85
C MET A 57 11.63 6.35 8.72
N PHE A 58 12.10 6.69 7.52
CA PHE A 58 11.28 6.72 6.33
C PHE A 58 11.56 5.47 5.47
N VAL A 59 10.49 4.78 5.08
CA VAL A 59 10.53 3.61 4.20
C VAL A 59 9.98 4.02 2.85
N SER A 60 10.78 3.83 1.80
CA SER A 60 10.41 4.12 0.41
C SER A 60 10.40 2.83 -0.39
N ILE A 61 9.30 2.60 -1.10
CA ILE A 61 9.15 1.47 -2.01
C ILE A 61 9.67 1.89 -3.38
N THR A 62 10.64 1.14 -3.90
CA THR A 62 11.34 1.48 -5.16
C THR A 62 10.91 0.60 -6.32
N GLU A 63 10.24 -0.52 -6.04
CA GLU A 63 9.75 -1.48 -7.02
C GLU A 63 8.31 -1.89 -6.66
N ASP A 64 7.50 -2.18 -7.68
CA ASP A 64 6.12 -2.64 -7.46
C ASP A 64 6.10 -4.00 -6.78
N GLY A 65 5.37 -4.09 -5.67
CA GLY A 65 5.16 -5.35 -4.96
C GLY A 65 4.37 -6.35 -5.79
N PRO A 66 4.62 -7.67 -5.64
CA PRO A 66 3.97 -8.72 -6.42
C PRO A 66 2.44 -8.76 -6.26
N ASN A 67 1.90 -8.27 -5.14
CA ASN A 67 0.47 -8.19 -4.87
C ASN A 67 -0.09 -6.79 -5.10
N ALA A 68 0.75 -5.82 -5.46
CA ALA A 68 0.35 -4.44 -5.63
C ALA A 68 -0.46 -4.28 -6.92
N SER A 69 -1.61 -3.62 -6.82
CA SER A 69 -2.47 -3.32 -7.98
C SER A 69 -2.10 -1.96 -8.59
N CYS A 70 -0.84 -1.85 -9.04
CA CYS A 70 -0.27 -0.61 -9.55
C CYS A 70 -0.78 -0.28 -10.95
N ILE A 71 -0.97 1.01 -11.21
CA ILE A 71 -1.21 1.49 -12.57
C ILE A 71 0.16 1.49 -13.26
N ALA A 72 0.29 0.77 -14.37
CA ALA A 72 1.52 0.80 -15.16
C ALA A 72 1.81 2.26 -15.58
N PRO A 73 3.03 2.77 -15.39
CA PRO A 73 3.40 4.08 -15.92
C PRO A 73 3.27 4.06 -17.44
N GLU A 74 2.62 5.10 -17.98
CA GLU A 74 2.40 5.32 -19.42
C GLU A 74 3.67 5.70 -20.19
#